data_AF-A0A2S1EPZ2-F1
#
_entry.id   AF-A0A2S1EPZ2-F1
#
_cell.length_a   1.000
_cell.length_b   1.000
_cell.length_c   1.000
_cell.angle_alpha   90.00
_cell.angle_beta   90.00
_cell.angle_gamma   90.00
#
_symmetry.space_group_name_H-M   'P 1'
#
loop_
_entity.id
_entity.type
_entity.pdbx_description
1 polymer ?
#
loop_
_entity_poly.entity_id
_entity_poly.type
_entity_poly.pdbx_seq_one_letter_code
_entity_poly.pdbx_strand_id
1 'polypeptide(L)'
;MPITVVIINNGGIYNGIGQVVPSQLGSTTLDPTARYDLIAKAFGGDNYFVSNYDEMKNVFARAVDSGRPNIINVQIAPSMGKESGHIGNLNPKLNLQPLEENERSNHND
;
A
#
# COMPACT_ATOMS: atom_id res chain seq x y z
N MET A 1 -19.86 -6.46 -16.46
CA MET A 1 -18.59 -6.15 -17.16
C MET A 1 -17.51 -7.11 -16.66
N PRO A 2 -16.73 -7.76 -17.53
CA PRO A 2 -15.67 -8.69 -17.15
C PRO A 2 -14.38 -7.93 -16.77
N ILE A 3 -14.42 -7.19 -15.65
CA ILE A 3 -13.25 -6.46 -15.15
C ILE A 3 -12.60 -7.26 -14.02
N THR A 4 -11.31 -7.55 -14.18
CA THR A 4 -10.44 -8.07 -13.11
C THR A 4 -9.63 -6.91 -12.54
N VAL A 5 -9.80 -6.60 -11.26
CA VAL A 5 -8.99 -5.59 -10.54
C VAL A 5 -7.93 -6.30 -9.72
N VAL A 6 -6.66 -5.97 -9.96
CA VAL A 6 -5.53 -6.48 -9.17
C VAL A 6 -5.06 -5.36 -8.24
N ILE A 7 -5.19 -5.59 -6.93
CA ILE A 7 -4.73 -4.66 -5.91
C ILE A 7 -3.39 -5.16 -5.40
N ILE A 8 -2.34 -4.35 -5.60
CA ILE A 8 -1.03 -4.60 -5.02
C ILE A 8 -1.02 -4.00 -3.62
N ASN A 9 -1.25 -4.84 -2.62
CA ASN A 9 -1.42 -4.42 -1.23
C ASN A 9 -0.07 -4.53 -0.49
N ASN A 10 0.67 -3.41 -0.47
CA ASN A 10 1.82 -3.20 0.40
C ASN A 10 1.46 -2.43 1.68
N GLY A 11 0.18 -2.19 1.96
CA GLY A 11 -0.25 -1.45 3.15
C GLY A 11 0.17 0.03 3.16
N GLY A 12 0.31 0.70 2.02
CA GLY A 12 0.58 2.15 2.05
C GLY A 12 0.76 2.83 0.69
N ILE A 13 1.03 4.13 0.76
CA ILE A 13 1.47 4.91 -0.39
C ILE A 13 2.99 4.72 -0.50
N TYR A 14 3.45 4.26 -1.67
CA TYR A 14 4.83 3.83 -1.94
C TYR A 14 5.27 2.56 -1.21
N ASN A 15 5.12 2.52 0.12
CA ASN A 15 5.36 1.40 1.02
C ASN A 15 4.51 1.60 2.30
N GLY A 16 4.40 0.57 3.13
CA GLY A 16 3.63 0.57 4.39
C GLY A 16 4.48 0.68 5.65
N ILE A 17 5.74 1.14 5.56
CA ILE A 17 6.68 1.17 6.70
C ILE A 17 7.20 2.57 7.04
N GLY A 18 6.81 3.61 6.29
CA GLY A 18 7.27 4.97 6.53
C GLY A 18 6.93 5.43 7.95
N GLN A 19 7.95 5.87 8.70
CA GLN A 19 7.80 6.49 10.02
C GLN A 19 8.73 7.70 10.10
N VAL A 20 8.17 8.89 9.92
CA VAL A 20 8.94 10.15 10.03
C VAL A 20 9.10 10.54 11.49
N VAL A 21 8.06 10.32 12.30
CA VAL A 21 8.08 10.57 13.75
C VAL A 21 8.17 9.24 14.50
N PRO A 22 9.13 9.07 15.42
CA PRO A 22 9.24 7.85 16.21
C PRO A 22 7.94 7.51 16.94
N SER A 23 7.58 6.22 16.94
CA SER A 23 6.39 5.70 17.62
C SER A 23 5.04 6.24 17.09
N GLN A 24 5.02 6.83 15.90
CA GLN A 24 3.81 7.22 15.19
C GLN A 24 3.70 6.49 13.86
N LEU A 25 2.48 6.17 13.44
CA LEU A 25 2.24 5.69 12.08
C LEU A 25 2.58 6.82 11.09
N GLY A 26 3.32 6.51 10.04
CA GLY A 26 3.56 7.49 8.99
C GLY A 26 2.27 7.86 8.27
N SER A 27 2.19 9.10 7.79
CA SER A 27 1.04 9.63 7.05
C SER A 27 0.71 8.85 5.77
N THR A 28 1.64 8.04 5.27
CA THR A 28 1.47 7.17 4.09
C THR A 28 1.11 5.73 4.42
N THR A 29 1.01 5.37 5.71
CA THR A 29 0.69 4.01 6.16
C THR A 29 -0.80 3.72 6.03
N LEU A 30 -1.13 2.57 5.45
CA LEU A 30 -2.47 1.96 5.42
C LEU A 30 -2.43 0.61 6.15
N ASP A 31 -3.56 -0.09 6.27
CA ASP A 31 -3.60 -1.41 6.89
C ASP A 31 -2.99 -2.48 5.96
N PRO A 32 -1.83 -3.10 6.30
CA PRO A 32 -1.20 -4.13 5.47
C PRO A 32 -1.98 -5.45 5.43
N THR A 33 -2.97 -5.62 6.31
CA THR A 33 -3.84 -6.78 6.38
C THR A 33 -5.22 -6.55 5.76
N ALA A 34 -5.46 -5.38 5.16
CA ALA A 34 -6.72 -5.02 4.53
C ALA A 34 -7.16 -6.07 3.48
N ARG A 35 -8.42 -6.50 3.58
CA ARG A 35 -9.03 -7.53 2.73
C ARG A 35 -9.92 -6.93 1.64
N TYR A 36 -9.31 -6.19 0.72
CA TYR A 36 -10.01 -5.51 -0.38
C TYR A 36 -10.80 -6.46 -1.29
N ASP A 37 -10.36 -7.72 -1.39
CA ASP A 37 -11.08 -8.76 -2.13
C ASP A 37 -12.52 -8.94 -1.62
N LEU A 38 -12.77 -8.72 -0.32
CA LEU A 38 -14.12 -8.82 0.25
C LEU A 38 -15.09 -7.77 -0.28
N ILE A 39 -14.60 -6.67 -0.87
CA ILE A 39 -15.45 -5.70 -1.58
C ILE A 39 -16.14 -6.38 -2.77
N ALA A 40 -15.41 -7.17 -3.57
CA ALA A 40 -16.02 -7.91 -4.68
C ALA A 40 -17.08 -8.88 -4.16
N LYS A 41 -16.77 -9.61 -3.09
CA LYS A 41 -17.71 -10.53 -2.46
C LYS A 41 -18.99 -9.84 -2.00
N ALA A 42 -18.88 -8.67 -1.37
CA ALA A 42 -20.02 -7.89 -0.89
C ALA A 42 -20.99 -7.49 -2.02
N PHE A 43 -20.49 -7.31 -3.24
CA PHE A 43 -21.28 -6.95 -4.42
C PHE A 43 -21.50 -8.12 -5.40
N GLY A 44 -21.28 -9.37 -4.97
CA GLY A 44 -21.55 -10.58 -5.75
C GLY A 44 -20.54 -10.88 -6.87
N GLY A 45 -19.39 -10.19 -6.88
CA GLY A 45 -18.23 -10.53 -7.71
C GLY A 45 -17.38 -11.64 -7.09
N ASP A 46 -16.48 -12.20 -7.90
CA ASP A 46 -15.54 -13.21 -7.41
C ASP A 46 -14.41 -12.52 -6.64
N ASN A 47 -13.93 -13.14 -5.57
CA ASN A 47 -12.89 -12.56 -4.73
C ASN A 47 -11.73 -13.52 -4.51
N TYR A 48 -10.50 -12.99 -4.55
CA TYR A 48 -9.30 -13.78 -4.35
C TYR A 48 -8.30 -13.03 -3.48
N PHE A 49 -7.59 -13.79 -2.64
CA PHE A 49 -6.46 -13.30 -1.84
C PHE A 49 -5.26 -14.19 -2.13
N VAL A 50 -4.12 -13.58 -2.45
CA VAL A 50 -2.87 -14.30 -2.78
C VAL A 50 -1.69 -13.62 -2.11
N SER A 51 -0.67 -14.41 -1.78
CA SER A 51 0.53 -13.92 -1.08
C SER A 51 1.85 -14.32 -1.75
N ASN A 52 1.78 -15.08 -2.85
CA ASN A 52 2.95 -15.49 -3.62
C ASN A 52 2.66 -15.58 -5.12
N TYR A 53 3.73 -15.72 -5.89
CA TYR A 53 3.67 -15.71 -7.36
C TYR A 53 2.86 -16.88 -7.94
N ASP A 54 3.02 -18.09 -7.40
CA ASP A 54 2.36 -19.28 -7.94
C ASP A 54 0.83 -19.21 -7.74
N GLU A 55 0.39 -18.77 -6.55
CA GLU A 55 -1.01 -18.45 -6.30
C GLU A 55 -1.53 -17.39 -7.26
N MET A 56 -0.79 -16.28 -7.41
CA MET A 56 -1.18 -15.17 -8.29
C MET A 56 -1.33 -15.65 -9.74
N LYS A 57 -0.38 -16.41 -10.27
CA LYS A 57 -0.43 -16.94 -11.63
C LYS A 57 -1.68 -17.80 -11.86
N ASN A 58 -1.98 -18.70 -10.91
CA ASN A 58 -3.13 -19.60 -11.01
C ASN A 58 -4.47 -18.89 -10.80
N VAL A 59 -4.53 -17.91 -9.90
CA VAL A 59 -5.73 -17.10 -9.64
C VAL A 59 -6.02 -16.17 -10.81
N PHE A 60 -4.99 -15.52 -11.36
CA PHE A 60 -5.15 -14.56 -12.46
C PHE A 60 -5.75 -15.21 -13.70
N ALA A 61 -5.28 -16.40 -14.10
CA ALA A 61 -5.87 -17.14 -15.21
C ALA A 61 -7.37 -17.42 -14.97
N ARG A 62 -7.73 -17.93 -13.79
CA ARG A 62 -9.13 -18.21 -13.41
C ARG A 62 -10.01 -16.95 -13.39
N ALA A 63 -9.48 -15.85 -12.89
CA ALA A 63 -10.21 -14.57 -12.79
C ALA A 63 -10.52 -13.97 -14.16
N VAL A 64 -9.59 -14.07 -15.11
CA VAL A 64 -9.80 -13.61 -16.49
C VAL A 64 -10.79 -14.53 -17.20
N ASP A 65 -10.62 -15.84 -17.06
CA ASP A 65 -11.48 -16.84 -17.72
C ASP A 65 -12.92 -16.84 -17.19
N SER A 66 -13.17 -16.33 -15.98
CA SER A 66 -14.52 -16.34 -15.39
C SER A 66 -15.50 -15.44 -16.14
N GLY A 67 -15.02 -14.41 -16.84
CA GLY A 67 -15.86 -13.39 -17.47
C GLY A 67 -16.71 -12.58 -16.47
N ARG A 68 -16.42 -12.67 -15.17
CA ARG A 68 -17.14 -12.01 -14.08
C ARG A 68 -16.31 -10.85 -13.49
N PRO A 69 -16.95 -9.81 -12.95
CA PRO A 69 -16.24 -8.79 -12.18
C PRO A 69 -15.60 -9.42 -10.94
N ASN A 70 -14.33 -9.13 -10.71
CA ASN A 70 -13.59 -9.72 -9.60
C ASN A 70 -12.47 -8.79 -9.07
N ILE A 71 -12.06 -9.04 -7.82
CA ILE A 71 -10.91 -8.40 -7.19
C ILE A 71 -9.93 -9.48 -6.73
N ILE A 72 -8.67 -9.35 -7.14
CA ILE A 72 -7.53 -10.10 -6.63
C ILE A 72 -6.74 -9.17 -5.70
N ASN A 73 -6.74 -9.45 -4.41
CA ASN A 73 -5.92 -8.77 -3.41
C ASN A 73 -4.59 -9.50 -3.29
N VAL A 74 -3.52 -8.89 -3.79
CA VAL A 74 -2.16 -9.44 -3.77
C VAL A 74 -1.43 -8.82 -2.59
N GLN A 75 -1.24 -9.59 -1.52
CA GLN A 75 -0.44 -9.14 -0.39
C GLN A 75 1.04 -9.20 -0.75
N ILE A 76 1.73 -8.07 -0.58
CA ILE A 76 3.20 -8.01 -0.68
C ILE A 76 3.77 -7.43 0.62
N ALA A 77 5.06 -7.62 0.84
CA ALA A 77 5.70 -7.13 2.07
C ALA A 77 5.54 -5.60 2.19
N PRO A 78 5.23 -5.06 3.38
CA PRO A 78 5.02 -3.62 3.54
C PRO A 78 6.23 -2.76 3.16
N SER A 79 7.44 -3.32 3.20
CA SER A 79 8.67 -2.65 2.77
C SER A 79 8.83 -2.53 1.24
N MET A 80 7.96 -3.17 0.46
CA MET A 80 8.07 -3.19 -0.99
C MET A 80 7.59 -1.89 -1.63
N GLY A 81 8.45 -1.37 -2.50
CA GLY A 81 8.29 -0.09 -3.17
C GLY A 81 9.26 0.96 -2.64
N LYS A 82 9.50 2.00 -3.42
CA LYS A 82 10.31 3.16 -3.04
C LYS A 82 9.44 4.40 -3.11
N GLU A 83 9.71 5.36 -2.25
CA GLU A 83 9.05 6.67 -2.30
C GLU A 83 9.14 7.24 -3.72
N SER A 84 7.98 7.54 -4.30
CA SER A 84 7.83 8.02 -5.68
C SER A 84 8.40 7.11 -6.78
N GLY A 85 8.74 5.86 -6.47
CA GLY A 85 9.22 4.88 -7.42
C GLY A 85 10.45 5.33 -8.20
N HIS A 86 10.35 5.33 -9.53
CA HIS A 86 11.46 5.72 -10.41
C HIS A 86 11.82 7.21 -10.30
N ILE A 87 10.87 8.07 -9.93
CA ILE A 87 11.02 9.53 -9.91
C ILE A 87 11.31 10.10 -8.52
N GLY A 88 11.80 9.27 -7.59
CA GLY A 88 12.16 9.72 -6.23
C GLY A 88 13.21 10.83 -6.19
N ASN A 89 13.97 11.03 -7.27
CA ASN A 89 14.88 12.16 -7.42
C ASN A 89 14.17 13.52 -7.49
N LEU A 90 12.85 13.55 -7.70
CA LEU A 90 12.04 14.78 -7.73
C LEU A 90 11.41 15.11 -6.38
N ASN A 91 11.60 14.29 -5.34
CA ASN A 91 11.03 14.57 -4.03
C ASN A 91 11.65 15.84 -3.42
N PRO A 92 10.84 16.72 -2.81
CA PRO A 92 11.34 17.91 -2.16
C PRO A 92 12.21 17.54 -0.96
N LYS A 93 13.36 18.20 -0.81
CA LYS A 93 14.20 18.05 0.38
C LYS A 93 13.69 19.00 1.45
N LEU A 94 13.11 18.44 2.51
CA LEU A 94 12.74 19.20 3.70
C LEU A 94 14.00 19.50 4.52
N ASN A 95 14.21 20.77 4.89
CA ASN A 95 15.19 21.16 5.90
C ASN A 95 14.43 21.50 7.20
N LEU A 96 14.38 20.56 8.13
CA LEU A 96 13.65 20.70 9.39
C LEU A 96 14.48 21.24 10.55
N GLN A 97 15.81 21.34 10.38
CA GLN A 97 16.72 21.81 11.44
C GLN A 97 16.29 23.12 12.10
N PRO A 98 15.85 24.16 11.36
CA PRO A 98 15.44 25.41 11.99
C PRO A 98 14.18 25.30 12.87
N LEU A 99 13.29 24.33 12.57
CA LEU A 99 12.09 24.10 13.37
C LEU A 99 12.42 23.33 14.65
N GLU A 100 13.28 22.31 14.54
CA GLU A 100 13.75 21.53 15.69
C GLU A 100 14.55 22.38 16.70
N GLU A 101 15.38 23.32 16.21
CA GLU A 101 16.13 24.24 17.06
C GLU A 101 15.22 25.20 17.84
N ASN A 102 14.21 25.78 17.17
CA ASN A 102 13.22 26.65 17.81
C ASN A 102 12.36 25.93 18.86
N GLU A 103 11.99 24.67 18.63
CA GLU A 103 11.25 23.89 19.63
C GLU A 103 12.08 23.61 20.89
N ARG A 104 13.40 23.35 20.72
CA ARG A 104 14.32 23.12 21.85
C ARG A 104 14.61 24.38 22.66
N SER A 105 14.71 25.55 22.02
CA SER A 105 14.91 26.81 22.75
C SER A 105 13.68 27.16 23.59
N ASN A 106 12.47 26.92 23.06
CA ASN A 106 11.20 27.23 23.75
C ASN A 106 10.84 26.26 24.89
N HIS A 107 11.56 25.15 25.06
CA HIS A 107 11.37 24.19 26.15
C HIS A 107 12.34 24.39 27.34
N ASN A 108 13.33 25.29 27.20
CA ASN A 108 14.36 25.55 28.21
C ASN A 108 14.14 26.87 29.00
N ASP A 109 13.03 27.56 28.77
CA ASP A 109 12.54 28.71 29.54
C ASP A 109 11.34 28.28 30.42
#